data_AF-A0AAN7EN01-F1
#
_entry.id   AF-A0AAN7EN01-F1
#
_cell.length_a   1.000
_cell.length_b   1.000
_cell.length_c   1.000
_cell.angle_alpha   90.00
_cell.angle_beta   90.00
_cell.angle_gamma   90.00
#
_symmetry.space_group_name_H-M   'P 1'
#
loop_
_entity.id
_entity.type
_entity.pdbx_description
1 polymer ?
#
loop_
_entity_poly.entity_id
_entity_poly.type
_entity_poly.pdbx_seq_one_letter_code
_entity_poly.pdbx_strand_id
1 'polypeptide(L)'
;MENGGTSSFMRTRRLESYFNASTGLSVKETVKSSVKEELELKPRTDLYADSDGWASVLISWIKIFICFVTMMFTTFVWALIMLMLLPWPYERIRQGNIWGHLTGRLMIWILGNPIKIEGAEFSNKRAIYISNHASPLDVFLIMWLTPTGTVGIAKKEIIWYPLFGQLYVLANHLRIDRSNPTAAIESMKEPEQW
;
A
#
# COMPACT_ATOMS: atom_id res chain seq x y z
N MET A 1 -59.66 -5.40 9.95
CA MET A 1 -59.57 -5.85 11.34
C MET A 1 -58.36 -6.77 11.37
N GLU A 2 -57.13 -6.27 11.56
CA GLU A 2 -56.50 -6.02 12.89
C GLU A 2 -56.63 -7.26 13.78
N ASN A 3 -55.62 -7.88 14.40
CA ASN A 3 -54.20 -7.69 14.70
C ASN A 3 -53.68 -9.13 15.02
N GLY A 4 -52.42 -9.55 14.85
CA GLY A 4 -51.22 -9.10 15.55
C GLY A 4 -50.72 -10.21 16.51
N GLY A 5 -49.40 -10.49 16.47
CA GLY A 5 -48.64 -11.23 17.49
C GLY A 5 -48.49 -12.75 17.29
N THR A 6 -47.40 -13.45 17.60
CA THR A 6 -46.00 -13.17 17.99
C THR A 6 -45.42 -14.54 18.39
N SER A 7 -44.24 -14.94 17.88
CA SER A 7 -43.35 -16.02 18.38
C SER A 7 -42.38 -16.36 17.22
N SER A 8 -41.07 -16.58 17.33
CA SER A 8 -40.06 -16.61 18.39
C SER A 8 -38.74 -16.85 17.62
N PHE A 9 -37.77 -15.93 17.69
CA PHE A 9 -36.54 -16.08 18.48
C PHE A 9 -35.43 -16.93 17.81
N MET A 10 -34.34 -16.26 17.39
CA MET A 10 -32.91 -16.63 17.42
C MET A 10 -32.19 -15.76 16.36
N ARG A 11 -31.08 -15.03 16.60
CA ARG A 11 -30.18 -14.86 17.74
C ARG A 11 -29.19 -13.72 17.38
N THR A 12 -29.62 -12.46 17.38
CA THR A 12 -28.72 -11.28 17.26
C THR A 12 -28.41 -10.75 18.66
N ARG A 13 -27.52 -11.44 19.37
CA ARG A 13 -27.12 -11.07 20.74
C ARG A 13 -25.60 -11.12 20.89
N ARG A 14 -24.88 -10.25 20.16
CA ARG A 14 -23.43 -10.05 20.38
C ARG A 14 -22.83 -8.76 19.80
N LEU A 15 -23.57 -7.65 19.74
CA LEU A 15 -23.00 -6.36 19.31
C LEU A 15 -23.24 -5.19 20.29
N GLU A 16 -24.20 -5.28 21.21
CA GLU A 16 -24.53 -4.15 22.10
C GLU A 16 -23.64 -4.04 23.36
N SER A 17 -22.84 -5.04 23.72
CA SER A 17 -22.09 -4.99 25.00
C SER A 17 -20.80 -4.15 24.96
N TYR A 18 -20.45 -3.54 23.82
CA TYR A 18 -19.26 -2.68 23.71
C TYR A 18 -19.53 -1.18 23.92
N PHE A 19 -20.80 -0.78 24.14
CA PHE A 19 -21.20 0.63 24.18
C PHE A 19 -21.77 1.13 25.51
N ASN A 20 -21.53 0.45 26.64
CA ASN A 20 -21.89 0.98 27.96
C ASN A 20 -20.68 1.62 28.64
N ALA A 21 -20.57 2.94 28.48
CA ALA A 21 -19.64 3.79 29.23
C ALA A 21 -20.39 4.48 30.38
N SER A 22 -20.27 3.95 31.60
CA SER A 22 -20.69 4.64 32.82
C SER A 22 -19.58 4.57 33.88
N THR A 23 -18.47 5.23 33.59
CA THR A 23 -17.36 5.50 34.54
C THR A 23 -16.63 6.80 34.14
N GLY A 24 -17.38 7.83 33.72
CA GLY A 24 -16.85 8.95 32.94
C GLY A 24 -16.58 10.27 33.67
N LEU A 25 -16.76 10.38 34.99
CA LEU A 25 -16.63 11.67 35.69
C LEU A 25 -15.38 11.76 36.59
N SER A 26 -15.11 10.79 37.47
CA SER A 26 -13.95 10.86 38.40
C SER A 26 -12.60 10.53 37.73
N VAL A 27 -12.58 9.56 36.80
CA VAL A 27 -11.36 9.23 36.03
C VAL A 27 -10.97 10.39 35.11
N LYS A 28 -11.95 11.14 34.59
CA LYS A 28 -11.69 12.19 33.60
C LYS A 28 -11.00 13.40 34.20
N GLU A 29 -11.26 13.75 35.46
CA GLU A 29 -10.56 14.86 36.14
C GLU A 29 -9.13 14.48 36.54
N THR A 30 -8.95 13.28 37.09
CA THR A 30 -7.64 12.76 37.53
C THR A 30 -6.70 12.51 36.33
N VAL A 31 -7.23 11.96 35.24
CA VAL A 31 -6.50 11.81 33.97
C VAL A 31 -6.23 13.17 33.35
N LYS A 32 -7.15 14.15 33.44
CA LYS A 32 -6.92 15.48 32.85
C LYS A 32 -5.88 16.28 33.63
N SER A 33 -5.76 16.14 34.95
CA SER A 33 -4.66 16.77 35.70
C SER A 33 -3.33 16.09 35.39
N SER A 34 -3.28 14.76 35.41
CA SER A 34 -2.07 13.98 35.07
C SER A 34 -1.62 14.19 33.63
N VAL A 35 -2.54 14.27 32.66
CA VAL A 35 -2.23 14.53 31.25
C VAL A 35 -1.81 15.98 31.05
N LYS A 36 -2.35 16.94 31.81
CA LYS A 36 -1.94 18.35 31.73
C LYS A 36 -0.55 18.56 32.36
N GLU A 37 -0.25 17.86 33.44
CA GLU A 37 1.06 17.89 34.11
C GLU A 37 2.14 17.15 33.30
N GLU A 38 1.79 16.04 32.63
CA GLU A 38 2.69 15.32 31.70
C GLU A 38 2.84 16.03 30.34
N LEU A 39 1.87 16.87 29.94
CA LEU A 39 1.98 17.76 28.78
C LEU A 39 2.83 19.00 29.07
N GLU A 40 2.91 19.47 30.32
CA GLU A 40 3.77 20.58 30.73
C GLU A 40 5.20 20.14 31.08
N LEU A 41 5.42 18.86 31.44
CA LEU A 41 6.73 18.31 31.79
C LEU A 41 7.35 17.37 30.72
N LYS A 42 6.94 17.52 29.46
CA LYS A 42 7.71 17.00 28.34
C LYS A 42 8.19 18.21 27.55
N PRO A 43 9.50 18.44 27.40
CA PRO A 43 9.99 19.49 26.51
C PRO A 43 9.57 19.08 25.10
N ARG A 44 8.41 19.60 24.69
CA ARG A 44 7.93 19.58 23.32
C ARG A 44 8.77 20.60 22.59
N THR A 45 9.36 20.13 21.49
CA THR A 45 9.52 20.90 20.25
C THR A 45 10.67 21.89 20.10
N ASP A 46 11.79 21.73 20.83
CA ASP A 46 12.92 22.65 20.68
C ASP A 46 14.21 22.00 20.15
N LEU A 47 14.21 20.68 19.86
CA LEU A 47 15.41 19.96 19.36
C LEU A 47 15.46 19.80 17.83
N TYR A 48 14.48 20.34 17.11
CA TYR A 48 14.43 20.34 15.64
C TYR A 48 14.44 21.74 15.02
N ALA A 49 14.53 22.79 15.85
CA ALA A 49 14.47 24.17 15.41
C ALA A 49 15.64 24.95 15.99
N ASP A 50 16.85 24.69 15.50
CA ASP A 50 17.71 25.78 15.01
C ASP A 50 18.95 25.24 14.27
N SER A 51 19.28 25.92 13.16
CA SER A 51 20.42 25.78 12.22
C SER A 51 20.38 24.86 10.97
N ASP A 52 19.55 23.81 10.86
CA ASP A 52 19.78 22.73 9.85
C ASP A 52 18.66 22.48 8.83
N GLY A 53 17.68 23.39 8.72
CA GLY A 53 16.51 23.19 7.84
C GLY A 53 16.87 22.97 6.36
N TRP A 54 17.85 23.71 5.84
CA TRP A 54 18.30 23.56 4.45
C TRP A 54 19.09 22.26 4.23
N ALA A 55 19.84 21.79 5.24
CA ALA A 55 20.63 20.56 5.15
C ALA A 55 19.74 19.33 5.12
N SER A 56 18.70 19.28 5.96
CA SER A 56 17.71 18.19 5.95
C SER A 56 16.90 18.12 4.65
N VAL A 57 16.54 19.29 4.09
CA VAL A 57 15.93 19.40 2.77
C VAL A 57 16.89 18.88 1.69
N LEU A 58 18.15 19.34 1.71
CA LEU A 58 19.17 18.91 0.75
C LEU A 58 19.40 17.38 0.80
N ILE A 59 19.49 16.80 2.00
CA ILE A 59 19.61 15.34 2.19
C ILE A 59 18.39 14.62 1.57
N SER A 60 17.19 15.16 1.77
CA SER A 60 15.96 14.59 1.20
C SER A 60 15.98 14.63 -0.33
N TRP A 61 16.41 15.75 -0.93
CA TRP A 61 16.60 15.86 -2.38
C TRP A 61 17.64 14.87 -2.91
N ILE A 62 18.76 14.71 -2.22
CA ILE A 62 19.79 13.73 -2.57
C ILE A 62 19.22 12.31 -2.54
N LYS A 63 18.48 11.94 -1.49
CA LYS A 63 17.81 10.63 -1.39
C LYS A 63 16.81 10.40 -2.51
N ILE A 64 15.97 11.39 -2.83
CA ILE A 64 15.01 11.31 -3.94
C ILE A 64 15.73 11.13 -5.27
N PHE A 65 16.82 11.88 -5.49
CA PHE A 65 17.63 11.76 -6.70
C PHE A 65 18.24 10.35 -6.83
N ILE A 66 18.86 9.84 -5.77
CA ILE A 66 19.42 8.48 -5.73
C ILE A 66 18.32 7.44 -5.97
N CYS A 67 17.15 7.63 -5.37
CA CYS A 67 15.98 6.77 -5.54
C CYS A 67 15.53 6.73 -7.01
N PHE A 68 15.46 7.89 -7.66
CA PHE A 68 15.10 8.00 -9.07
C PHE A 68 16.14 7.35 -9.99
N VAL A 69 17.43 7.61 -9.79
CA VAL A 69 18.52 6.98 -10.56
C VAL A 69 18.51 5.46 -10.39
N THR A 70 18.33 4.98 -9.15
CA THR A 70 18.22 3.55 -8.86
C THR A 70 17.05 2.92 -9.59
N MET A 71 15.87 3.57 -9.53
CA MET A 71 14.68 3.10 -10.25
C MET A 71 14.91 3.05 -11.76
N MET A 72 15.50 4.09 -12.36
CA MET A 72 15.81 4.11 -13.80
C MET A 72 16.74 2.95 -14.18
N PHE A 73 17.79 2.74 -13.40
CA PHE A 73 18.77 1.69 -13.64
C PHE A 73 18.14 0.29 -13.53
N THR A 74 17.41 0.00 -12.44
CA THR A 74 16.77 -1.31 -12.26
C THR A 74 15.71 -1.57 -13.32
N THR A 75 14.92 -0.54 -13.69
CA THR A 75 13.92 -0.63 -14.75
C THR A 75 14.55 -0.95 -16.10
N PHE A 76 15.66 -0.30 -16.44
CA PHE A 76 16.36 -0.56 -17.70
C PHE A 76 16.88 -2.00 -17.76
N VAL A 77 17.54 -2.47 -16.70
CA VAL A 77 18.05 -3.85 -16.62
C VAL A 77 16.90 -4.86 -16.78
N TRP A 78 15.79 -4.66 -16.06
CA TRP A 78 14.64 -5.57 -16.16
C TRP A 78 13.90 -5.48 -17.49
N ALA A 79 13.85 -4.32 -18.13
CA ALA A 79 13.28 -4.20 -19.47
C ALA A 79 14.01 -5.09 -20.47
N LEU A 80 15.35 -5.15 -20.42
CA LEU A 80 16.15 -6.05 -21.26
C LEU A 80 15.84 -7.53 -20.98
N ILE A 81 15.71 -7.91 -19.70
CA ILE A 81 15.34 -9.26 -19.29
C ILE A 81 13.94 -9.62 -19.81
N MET A 82 12.98 -8.70 -19.69
CA MET A 82 11.60 -8.92 -20.16
C MET A 82 11.51 -9.07 -21.67
N LEU A 83 12.33 -8.34 -22.44
CA LEU A 83 12.41 -8.50 -23.90
C LEU A 83 12.90 -9.91 -24.28
N MET A 84 13.83 -10.48 -23.52
CA MET A 84 14.26 -11.87 -23.73
C MET A 84 13.15 -12.89 -23.38
N LEU A 85 12.29 -12.56 -22.42
CA LEU A 85 11.21 -13.43 -21.91
C LEU A 85 9.85 -13.20 -22.60
N LEU A 86 9.82 -12.52 -23.76
CA LEU A 86 8.59 -12.31 -24.55
C LEU A 86 7.80 -13.60 -24.87
N PRO A 87 8.40 -14.79 -25.06
CA PRO A 87 7.63 -16.02 -25.29
C PRO A 87 6.92 -16.56 -24.05
N TRP A 88 7.34 -16.21 -22.83
CA TRP A 88 6.86 -16.82 -21.58
C TRP A 88 6.15 -15.79 -20.67
N PRO A 89 4.83 -15.58 -20.83
CA PRO A 89 4.09 -14.56 -20.10
C PRO A 89 4.07 -14.78 -18.59
N TYR A 90 4.00 -16.03 -18.13
CA TYR A 90 4.06 -16.34 -16.70
C TYR A 90 5.40 -15.92 -16.06
N GLU A 91 6.52 -16.19 -16.75
CA GLU A 91 7.83 -15.81 -16.24
C GLU A 91 8.01 -14.28 -16.25
N ARG A 92 7.40 -13.56 -17.22
CA ARG A 92 7.41 -12.09 -17.20
C ARG A 92 6.68 -11.52 -15.99
N ILE A 93 5.52 -12.04 -15.62
CA ILE A 93 4.81 -11.63 -14.39
C ILE A 93 5.71 -11.86 -13.17
N ARG A 94 6.32 -13.06 -13.10
CA ARG A 94 7.22 -13.42 -12.00
C ARG A 94 8.44 -12.50 -11.92
N GLN A 95 9.09 -12.22 -13.04
CA GLN A 95 10.22 -11.30 -13.10
C GLN A 95 9.81 -9.86 -12.74
N GLY A 96 8.59 -9.45 -13.09
CA GLY A 96 8.03 -8.15 -12.72
C GLY A 96 7.85 -8.03 -11.21
N ASN A 97 7.37 -9.09 -10.56
CA ASN A 97 7.29 -9.13 -9.09
C ASN A 97 8.68 -9.13 -8.45
N ILE A 98 9.65 -9.90 -8.98
CA ILE A 98 11.04 -9.90 -8.47
C ILE A 98 11.65 -8.50 -8.55
N TRP A 99 11.47 -7.81 -9.67
CA TRP A 99 11.88 -6.42 -9.83
C TRP A 99 11.22 -5.51 -8.79
N GLY A 100 9.93 -5.70 -8.53
CA GLY A 100 9.20 -4.96 -7.50
C GLY A 100 9.71 -5.20 -6.09
N HIS A 101 10.00 -6.46 -5.72
CA HIS A 101 10.62 -6.79 -4.43
C HIS A 101 12.00 -6.15 -4.28
N LEU A 102 12.84 -6.24 -5.31
CA LEU A 102 14.19 -5.66 -5.29
C LEU A 102 14.13 -4.13 -5.22
N THR A 103 13.41 -3.52 -6.16
CA THR A 103 13.34 -2.05 -6.29
C THR A 103 12.61 -1.45 -5.09
N GLY A 104 11.48 -2.02 -4.65
CA GLY A 104 10.74 -1.53 -3.49
C GLY A 104 11.56 -1.58 -2.21
N ARG A 105 12.25 -2.70 -1.93
CA ARG A 105 13.14 -2.82 -0.77
C ARG A 105 14.29 -1.81 -0.82
N LEU A 106 14.92 -1.63 -2.00
CA LEU A 106 15.99 -0.65 -2.18
C LEU A 106 15.50 0.78 -1.98
N MET A 107 14.33 1.14 -2.53
CA MET A 107 13.78 2.49 -2.40
C MET A 107 13.50 2.82 -0.93
N ILE A 108 12.83 1.94 -0.19
CA ILE A 108 12.57 2.14 1.24
C ILE A 108 13.87 2.30 2.02
N TRP A 109 14.89 1.49 1.71
CA TRP A 109 16.20 1.58 2.34
C TRP A 109 16.91 2.91 2.06
N ILE A 110 16.89 3.41 0.81
CA ILE A 110 17.47 4.71 0.42
C ILE A 110 16.75 5.87 1.12
N LEU A 111 15.41 5.83 1.15
CA LEU A 111 14.59 6.84 1.84
C LEU A 111 14.88 6.82 3.35
N GLY A 112 15.17 5.64 3.91
CA GLY A 112 15.44 5.45 5.34
C GLY A 112 14.17 5.55 6.18
N ASN A 113 13.00 5.31 5.58
CA ASN A 113 11.72 5.40 6.27
C ASN A 113 11.48 4.11 7.06
N PRO A 114 11.26 4.17 8.39
CA PRO A 114 10.92 3.00 9.16
C PRO A 114 9.53 2.51 8.76
N ILE A 115 9.41 1.22 8.47
CA ILE A 115 8.13 0.58 8.14
C ILE A 115 7.77 -0.37 9.27
N LYS A 116 6.53 -0.23 9.73
CA LYS A 116 5.90 -1.18 10.63
C LYS A 116 4.95 -2.05 9.82
N ILE A 117 5.18 -3.35 9.82
CA ILE A 117 4.33 -4.33 9.14
C ILE A 117 3.61 -5.13 10.23
N GLU A 118 2.28 -5.14 10.17
CA GLU A 118 1.42 -5.95 11.04
C GLU A 118 0.68 -6.95 10.17
N GLY A 119 0.48 -8.18 10.66
CA GLY A 119 -0.21 -9.24 9.90
C GLY A 119 0.63 -9.85 8.77
N ALA A 120 1.97 -9.87 8.89
CA ALA A 120 2.87 -10.43 7.89
C ALA A 120 2.58 -11.92 7.58
N GLU A 121 1.96 -12.66 8.49
CA GLU A 121 1.51 -14.03 8.31
C GLU A 121 0.45 -14.22 7.20
N PHE A 122 -0.23 -13.15 6.80
CA PHE A 122 -1.21 -13.17 5.70
C PHE A 122 -0.60 -12.77 4.35
N SER A 123 0.63 -12.24 4.33
CA SER A 123 1.27 -11.69 3.13
C SER A 123 1.65 -12.74 2.08
N ASN A 124 1.71 -14.02 2.44
CA ASN A 124 2.11 -15.10 1.52
C ASN A 124 0.94 -16.02 1.14
N LYS A 125 -0.29 -15.49 1.10
CA LYS A 125 -1.49 -16.23 0.74
C LYS A 125 -2.03 -15.79 -0.62
N ARG A 126 -2.76 -16.68 -1.30
CA ARG A 126 -3.56 -16.29 -2.47
C ARG A 126 -4.75 -15.48 -1.99
N ALA A 127 -4.72 -14.18 -2.25
CA ALA A 127 -5.74 -13.24 -1.81
C ALA A 127 -5.76 -12.03 -2.76
N ILE A 128 -6.82 -11.23 -2.66
CA ILE A 128 -6.88 -9.92 -3.29
C ILE A 128 -6.26 -8.92 -2.31
N TYR A 129 -5.13 -8.32 -2.73
CA TYR A 129 -4.44 -7.30 -1.95
C TYR A 129 -4.99 -5.92 -2.34
N ILE A 130 -5.50 -5.19 -1.35
CA ILE A 130 -6.08 -3.87 -1.53
C ILE A 130 -5.28 -2.90 -0.67
N SER A 131 -4.85 -1.79 -1.27
CA SER A 131 -4.18 -0.70 -0.56
C SER A 131 -4.84 0.61 -0.92
N ASN A 132 -4.85 1.52 0.05
CA ASN A 132 -5.10 2.92 -0.22
C ASN A 132 -3.93 3.47 -1.04
N HIS A 133 -4.21 4.35 -2.00
CA HIS A 133 -3.19 4.99 -2.81
C HIS A 133 -2.99 6.44 -2.35
N ALA A 134 -1.97 6.67 -1.53
CA ALA A 134 -1.57 7.97 -1.02
C ALA A 134 -0.34 8.53 -1.75
N SER A 135 0.52 7.67 -2.29
CA SER A 135 1.77 8.08 -2.93
C SER A 135 2.19 7.15 -4.07
N PRO A 136 3.03 7.62 -5.02
CA PRO A 136 3.63 6.75 -6.03
C PRO A 136 4.50 5.61 -5.45
N LEU A 137 5.05 5.80 -4.24
CA LEU A 137 5.85 4.77 -3.57
C LEU A 137 5.02 3.54 -3.18
N ASP A 138 3.70 3.68 -3.05
CA ASP A 138 2.81 2.59 -2.65
C ASP A 138 2.87 1.43 -3.62
N VAL A 139 3.04 1.70 -4.92
CA VAL A 139 3.14 0.65 -5.94
C VAL A 139 4.34 -0.25 -5.66
N PHE A 140 5.50 0.33 -5.39
CA PHE A 140 6.72 -0.42 -5.10
C PHE A 140 6.66 -1.12 -3.74
N LEU A 141 6.03 -0.48 -2.75
CA LEU A 141 5.83 -1.07 -1.42
C LEU A 141 4.91 -2.29 -1.50
N ILE A 142 3.78 -2.19 -2.19
CA ILE A 142 2.83 -3.31 -2.38
C ILE A 142 3.51 -4.43 -3.14
N MET A 143 4.21 -4.14 -4.24
CA MET A 143 4.93 -5.16 -4.99
C MET A 143 5.96 -5.90 -4.13
N TRP A 144 6.59 -5.21 -3.17
CA TRP A 144 7.52 -5.84 -2.23
C TRP A 144 6.82 -6.69 -1.16
N LEU A 145 5.62 -6.32 -0.72
CA LEU A 145 4.88 -7.02 0.33
C LEU A 145 4.03 -8.18 -0.20
N THR A 146 3.61 -8.15 -1.46
CA THR A 146 2.80 -9.20 -2.09
C THR A 146 3.65 -10.38 -2.56
N PRO A 147 3.11 -11.61 -2.63
CA PRO A 147 3.89 -12.76 -3.06
C PRO A 147 4.21 -12.71 -4.56
N THR A 148 5.30 -13.36 -4.97
CA THR A 148 5.63 -13.53 -6.40
C THR A 148 4.56 -14.34 -7.13
N GLY A 149 4.20 -13.92 -8.34
CA GLY A 149 3.05 -14.42 -9.10
C GLY A 149 1.79 -13.55 -8.95
N THR A 150 1.87 -12.45 -8.21
CA THR A 150 0.75 -11.49 -8.07
C THR A 150 0.61 -10.66 -9.34
N VAL A 151 -0.60 -10.64 -9.90
CA VAL A 151 -0.94 -9.80 -11.04
C VAL A 151 -1.41 -8.44 -10.55
N GLY A 152 -0.68 -7.39 -10.91
CA GLY A 152 -1.08 -6.01 -10.67
C GLY A 152 -2.26 -5.61 -11.55
N ILE A 153 -3.09 -4.71 -11.02
CA ILE A 153 -4.17 -4.06 -11.76
C ILE A 153 -3.89 -2.56 -11.80
N ALA A 154 -3.69 -2.02 -13.01
CA ALA A 154 -3.43 -0.61 -13.22
C ALA A 154 -4.46 0.02 -14.17
N LYS A 155 -4.52 1.34 -14.20
CA LYS A 155 -5.34 2.04 -15.19
C LYS A 155 -4.69 1.93 -16.58
N LYS A 156 -5.50 1.95 -17.64
CA LYS A 156 -5.02 1.91 -19.03
C LYS A 156 -4.00 3.02 -19.35
N GLU A 157 -4.12 4.18 -18.72
CA GLU A 157 -3.25 5.33 -18.94
C GLU A 157 -1.82 5.14 -18.42
N ILE A 158 -1.56 4.11 -17.61
CA ILE A 158 -0.22 3.87 -17.04
C ILE A 158 0.86 3.67 -18.11
N ILE A 159 0.46 3.27 -19.32
CA ILE A 159 1.32 3.10 -20.49
C ILE A 159 2.09 4.38 -20.87
N TRP A 160 1.55 5.55 -20.51
CA TRP A 160 2.14 6.84 -20.84
C TRP A 160 3.24 7.26 -19.88
N TYR A 161 3.36 6.60 -18.73
CA TYR A 161 4.44 6.90 -17.81
C TYR A 161 5.75 6.33 -18.36
N PRO A 162 6.79 7.15 -18.58
CA PRO A 162 8.02 6.69 -19.20
C PRO A 162 8.75 5.69 -18.30
N LEU A 163 9.37 4.69 -18.94
CA LEU A 163 10.07 3.55 -18.32
C LEU A 163 9.13 2.58 -17.59
N PHE A 164 8.42 3.06 -16.57
CA PHE A 164 7.54 2.20 -15.77
C PHE A 164 6.36 1.68 -16.58
N GLY A 165 5.71 2.52 -17.39
CA GLY A 165 4.54 2.11 -18.18
C GLY A 165 4.88 1.03 -19.21
N GLN A 166 6.01 1.19 -19.90
CA GLN A 166 6.50 0.19 -20.86
C GLN A 166 6.90 -1.10 -20.15
N LEU A 167 7.59 -1.02 -18.99
CA LEU A 167 7.92 -2.20 -18.19
C LEU A 167 6.66 -2.93 -17.70
N TYR A 168 5.62 -2.19 -17.29
CA TYR A 168 4.35 -2.75 -16.85
C TYR A 168 3.64 -3.54 -17.97
N VAL A 169 3.66 -3.00 -19.19
CA VAL A 169 3.13 -3.69 -20.37
C VAL A 169 3.96 -4.94 -20.68
N LEU A 170 5.28 -4.84 -20.65
CA LEU A 170 6.17 -5.98 -20.85
C LEU A 170 5.98 -7.08 -19.79
N ALA A 171 5.77 -6.70 -18.53
CA ALA A 171 5.51 -7.62 -17.43
C ALA A 171 4.17 -8.37 -17.54
N ASN A 172 3.32 -8.02 -18.51
CA ASN A 172 2.04 -8.67 -18.79
C ASN A 172 1.03 -8.56 -17.63
N HIS A 173 1.01 -7.43 -16.93
CA HIS A 173 0.03 -7.15 -15.88
C HIS A 173 -1.29 -6.59 -16.45
N LEU A 174 -2.37 -6.75 -15.67
CA LEU A 174 -3.70 -6.37 -16.09
C LEU A 174 -3.87 -4.84 -16.10
N ARG A 175 -4.56 -4.34 -17.12
CA ARG A 175 -4.91 -2.92 -17.26
C ARG A 175 -6.41 -2.78 -17.45
N ILE A 176 -7.02 -1.88 -16.68
CA ILE A 176 -8.47 -1.67 -16.67
C ILE A 176 -8.79 -0.27 -17.17
N ASP A 177 -9.81 -0.19 -18.02
CA ASP A 177 -10.47 1.06 -18.39
C ASP A 177 -11.67 1.30 -17.44
N ARG A 178 -11.54 2.29 -16.56
CA ARG A 178 -12.60 2.60 -15.58
C ARG A 178 -13.76 3.41 -16.17
N SER A 179 -13.62 3.93 -17.39
CA SER A 179 -14.68 4.68 -18.06
C SER A 179 -15.79 3.78 -18.62
N ASN A 180 -15.50 2.50 -18.81
CA ASN A 180 -16.44 1.50 -19.32
C ASN A 180 -16.50 0.28 -18.38
N PRO A 181 -17.53 0.18 -17.52
CA PRO A 181 -17.64 -0.91 -16.55
C PRO A 181 -17.75 -2.30 -17.21
N THR A 182 -18.30 -2.39 -18.42
CA THR A 182 -18.36 -3.64 -19.20
C THR A 182 -16.96 -4.11 -19.60
N ALA A 183 -16.12 -3.20 -20.08
CA ALA A 183 -14.73 -3.50 -20.45
C ALA A 183 -13.87 -3.86 -19.22
N ALA A 184 -14.15 -3.26 -18.05
CA ALA A 184 -13.48 -3.62 -16.81
C ALA A 184 -13.76 -5.07 -16.39
N ILE A 185 -15.02 -5.52 -16.50
CA ILE A 185 -15.40 -6.91 -16.19
C ILE A 185 -14.73 -7.88 -17.17
N GLU A 186 -14.67 -7.52 -18.46
CA GLU A 186 -14.03 -8.36 -19.48
C GLU A 186 -12.53 -8.54 -19.23
N SER A 187 -11.83 -7.46 -18.88
CA SER A 187 -10.40 -7.51 -18.54
C SER A 187 -10.11 -8.41 -17.33
N MET A 188 -11.05 -8.55 -16.38
CA MET A 188 -10.89 -9.46 -15.24
C MET A 188 -11.08 -10.94 -15.59
N LYS A 189 -11.67 -11.27 -16.74
CA LYS A 189 -11.84 -12.66 -17.24
C LYS A 189 -10.63 -13.13 -18.06
N GLU A 190 -9.85 -12.22 -18.61
CA GLU A 190 -8.68 -12.52 -19.42
C GLU A 190 -7.62 -13.38 -18.70
N PRO A 191 -7.32 -13.17 -17.40
CA PRO A 191 -6.39 -14.02 -16.64
C PRO A 191 -6.91 -15.44 -16.36
N GLU A 192 -8.21 -15.73 -16.51
CA GLU A 192 -8.77 -17.08 -16.28
C GLU A 192 -8.45 -18.05 -17.43
N GLN A 193 -7.97 -17.57 -18.57
CA GLN A 193 -7.73 -18.38 -19.78
C GLN A 193 -6.30 -18.94 -19.88
N TRP A 194 -5.49 -18.81 -18.83
CA TRP A 194 -4.06 -19.16 -18.77
C TRP A 194 -3.80 -20.18 -17.65
#